data_AF-A0A3D6C9P0-F1
#
_entry.id   AF-A0A3D6C9P0-F1
#
_cell.length_a   1.000
_cell.length_b   1.000
_cell.length_c   1.000
_cell.angle_alpha   90.00
_cell.angle_beta   90.00
_cell.angle_gamma   90.00
#
_symmetry.space_group_name_H-M   'P 1'
#
loop_
_entity.id
_entity.type
_entity.pdbx_description
1 polymer ?
#
loop_
_entity_poly.entity_id
_entity_poly.type
_entity_poly.pdbx_seq_one_letter_code
_entity_poly.pdbx_strand_id
1 'polypeptide(L)'
;MTPKRTYYEILDIAEDASFEDIHRAFREIQSIYEPGSLSTYSLFSTKERTAILTEAEQAYQTLTSREKRDAYDRKLVDDGRLSEKKRFANKTKTPSPVFTTGTPEGNGRVEKTVKEKTAGAAFSKLRQKMQAKPAISGRDLKALRQGAKISLADIFEMSRVSITTLRAIESDNTATLPPSIYLKGFLKSYAECLDLDPAVIVRGYMANISQVS
;
A
#
# COMPACT_ATOMS: atom_id res chain seq x y z
N MET A 1 14.69 -14.03 -15.22
CA MET A 1 14.85 -12.76 -14.48
C MET A 1 13.47 -12.15 -14.32
N THR A 2 12.99 -11.95 -13.10
CA THR A 2 11.71 -11.26 -12.86
C THR A 2 11.87 -9.80 -13.31
N PRO A 3 10.98 -9.27 -14.16
CA PRO A 3 11.12 -7.89 -14.64
C PRO A 3 11.12 -6.91 -13.46
N LYS A 4 12.05 -5.94 -13.48
CA LYS A 4 12.13 -4.89 -12.47
C LYS A 4 10.81 -4.11 -12.46
N ARG A 5 10.28 -3.76 -11.29
CA ARG A 5 9.05 -2.99 -11.15
C ARG A 5 9.05 -1.67 -11.89
N THR A 6 7.85 -1.24 -12.28
CA THR A 6 7.63 0.09 -12.80
C THR A 6 7.64 1.13 -11.67
N TYR A 7 7.86 2.39 -12.02
CA TYR A 7 7.79 3.50 -11.07
C TYR A 7 6.37 3.71 -10.52
N TYR A 8 5.34 3.33 -11.28
CA TYR A 8 3.95 3.34 -10.80
C TYR A 8 3.72 2.29 -9.72
N GLU A 9 4.27 1.09 -9.90
CA GLU A 9 4.19 0.01 -8.90
C GLU A 9 5.03 0.28 -7.64
N ILE A 10 6.15 1.01 -7.77
CA ILE A 10 6.97 1.43 -6.62
C ILE A 10 6.21 2.42 -5.74
N LEU A 11 5.52 3.38 -6.35
CA LEU A 11 4.71 4.36 -5.63
C LEU A 11 3.29 3.88 -5.29
N ASP A 12 2.90 2.66 -5.69
CA ASP A 12 1.55 2.11 -5.54
C ASP A 12 0.45 3.03 -6.09
N ILE A 13 0.66 3.55 -7.31
CA ILE A 13 -0.27 4.46 -8.01
C ILE A 13 -0.62 3.94 -9.40
N ALA A 14 -1.74 4.44 -9.96
CA ALA A 14 -2.14 4.15 -11.33
C ALA A 14 -1.24 4.86 -12.36
N GLU A 15 -1.17 4.33 -13.58
CA GLU A 15 -0.29 4.87 -14.64
C GLU A 15 -0.78 6.21 -15.19
N ASP A 16 -2.06 6.53 -14.98
CA ASP A 16 -2.68 7.82 -15.28
C ASP A 16 -2.71 8.79 -14.09
N ALA A 17 -2.04 8.46 -12.97
CA ALA A 17 -2.02 9.26 -11.75
C ALA A 17 -1.60 10.73 -11.99
N SER A 18 -2.24 11.64 -11.27
CA SER A 18 -1.96 13.07 -11.33
C SER A 18 -0.64 13.42 -10.62
N PHE A 19 -0.15 14.65 -10.83
CA PHE A 19 1.03 15.17 -10.14
C PHE A 19 0.85 15.17 -8.61
N GLU A 20 -0.34 15.51 -8.12
CA GLU A 20 -0.68 15.50 -6.69
C GLU A 20 -0.66 14.09 -6.11
N ASP A 21 -1.15 13.10 -6.85
CA ASP A 21 -1.12 11.69 -6.44
C ASP A 21 0.32 11.19 -6.30
N ILE A 22 1.20 11.58 -7.23
CA ILE A 22 2.63 11.24 -7.20
C ILE A 22 3.30 11.85 -5.95
N HIS A 23 3.07 13.14 -5.66
CA HIS A 23 3.63 13.81 -4.48
C HIS A 23 3.13 13.19 -3.17
N ARG A 24 1.84 12.88 -3.11
CA ARG A 24 1.23 12.26 -1.94
C ARG A 24 1.80 10.87 -1.70
N ALA A 25 1.88 10.04 -2.73
CA ALA A 25 2.42 8.68 -2.63
C ALA A 25 3.90 8.69 -2.20
N PHE A 26 4.70 9.61 -2.73
CA PHE A 26 6.09 9.76 -2.32
C PHE A 26 6.22 10.13 -0.84
N ARG A 27 5.44 11.10 -0.35
CA ARG A 27 5.40 11.47 1.08
C ARG A 27 4.97 10.32 1.98
N GLU A 28 4.04 9.47 1.53
CA GLU A 28 3.62 8.29 2.28
C GLU A 28 4.77 7.29 2.45
N ILE A 29 5.51 7.01 1.38
CA ILE A 29 6.70 6.15 1.47
C ILE A 29 7.72 6.76 2.45
N GLN A 30 7.97 8.07 2.39
CA GLN A 30 8.86 8.72 3.35
C GLN A 30 8.37 8.51 4.80
N SER A 31 7.08 8.72 5.07
CA SER A 31 6.48 8.49 6.39
C SER A 31 6.63 7.05 6.90
N ILE A 32 6.51 6.06 6.00
CA ILE A 32 6.62 4.65 6.34
C ILE A 32 8.07 4.22 6.56
N TYR A 33 9.05 4.79 5.86
CA TYR A 33 10.42 4.24 5.80
C TYR A 33 11.53 5.15 6.36
N GLU A 34 11.25 6.41 6.67
CA GLU A 34 12.25 7.31 7.26
C GLU A 34 12.63 6.92 8.70
N PRO A 35 13.88 7.19 9.13
CA PRO A 35 14.36 6.86 10.49
C PRO A 35 13.54 7.46 11.63
N GLY A 36 12.78 8.54 11.40
CA GLY A 36 11.89 9.15 12.40
C GLY A 36 10.60 8.35 12.67
N SER A 37 10.26 7.38 11.83
CA SER A 37 9.06 6.56 11.98
C SER A 37 9.30 5.47 13.02
N LEU A 38 8.81 5.71 14.25
CA LEU A 38 9.05 4.92 15.48
C LEU A 38 8.79 3.42 15.33
N SER A 39 7.98 2.99 14.36
CA SER A 39 7.62 1.59 14.13
C SER A 39 8.45 0.86 13.04
N THR A 40 9.50 1.49 12.48
CA THR A 40 10.30 0.89 11.38
C THR A 40 11.50 0.05 11.81
N TYR A 41 12.06 0.32 12.99
CA TYR A 41 13.34 -0.26 13.41
C TYR A 41 13.31 -1.77 13.64
N SER A 42 12.13 -2.36 13.92
CA SER A 42 11.97 -3.81 14.08
C SER A 42 11.60 -4.53 12.76
N LEU A 43 11.11 -3.81 11.75
CA LEU A 43 10.55 -4.42 10.53
C LEU A 43 11.52 -4.38 9.35
N PHE A 44 12.44 -3.42 9.33
CA PHE A 44 13.35 -3.19 8.21
C PHE A 44 14.78 -2.96 8.68
N SER A 45 15.73 -3.56 7.97
CA SER A 45 17.14 -3.21 8.09
C SER A 45 17.39 -1.80 7.53
N THR A 46 18.46 -1.14 7.97
CA THR A 46 18.88 0.16 7.40
C THR A 46 19.12 0.06 5.89
N LYS A 47 19.72 -1.04 5.42
CA LYS A 47 19.95 -1.28 4.00
C LYS A 47 18.65 -1.37 3.19
N GLU A 48 17.64 -2.10 3.69
CA GLU A 48 16.33 -2.19 3.04
C GLU A 48 15.66 -0.82 2.95
N ARG A 49 15.65 -0.04 4.05
CA ARG A 49 15.04 1.30 4.07
C ARG A 49 15.70 2.25 3.06
N THR A 50 17.04 2.29 3.04
CA THR A 50 17.77 3.13 2.09
C THR A 50 17.47 2.74 0.64
N ALA A 51 17.39 1.44 0.35
CA ALA A 51 17.05 0.97 -1.00
C ALA A 51 15.64 1.42 -1.42
N ILE A 52 14.63 1.25 -0.55
CA ILE A 52 13.26 1.68 -0.81
C ILE A 52 13.18 3.19 -1.06
N LEU A 53 13.78 4.00 -0.18
CA LEU A 53 13.76 5.46 -0.31
C LEU A 53 14.46 5.92 -1.59
N THR A 54 15.56 5.27 -1.97
CA THR A 54 16.28 5.58 -3.21
C THR A 54 15.45 5.24 -4.44
N GLU A 55 14.80 4.07 -4.46
CA GLU A 55 13.91 3.68 -5.56
C GLU A 55 12.69 4.60 -5.69
N ALA A 56 12.09 4.98 -4.56
CA ALA A 56 10.95 5.89 -4.51
C ALA A 56 11.33 7.31 -4.99
N GLU A 57 12.52 7.80 -4.62
CA GLU A 57 13.04 9.09 -5.10
C GLU A 57 13.24 9.07 -6.62
N GLN A 58 13.82 8.00 -7.18
CA GLN A 58 13.96 7.86 -8.63
C GLN A 58 12.60 7.82 -9.35
N ALA A 59 11.63 7.11 -8.79
CA ALA A 59 10.27 7.06 -9.30
C ALA A 59 9.63 8.46 -9.30
N TYR A 60 9.72 9.16 -8.17
CA TYR A 60 9.18 10.51 -8.01
C TYR A 60 9.82 11.50 -9.00
N GLN A 61 11.15 11.55 -9.10
CA GLN A 61 11.86 12.45 -10.02
C GLN A 61 11.53 12.18 -11.50
N THR A 62 11.26 10.92 -11.86
CA THR A 62 10.87 10.55 -13.22
C THR A 62 9.42 10.94 -13.50
N LEU A 63 8.51 10.60 -12.59
CA LEU A 63 7.06 10.74 -12.83
C LEU A 63 6.56 12.18 -12.67
N THR A 64 7.27 13.04 -11.94
CA THR A 64 6.92 14.47 -11.79
C THR A 64 7.33 15.32 -12.99
N SER A 65 8.35 14.91 -13.75
CA SER A 65 8.74 15.57 -14.99
C SER A 65 7.92 15.05 -16.17
N ARG A 66 7.19 15.93 -16.86
CA ARG A 66 6.37 15.57 -18.03
C ARG A 66 7.19 14.86 -19.12
N GLU A 67 8.39 15.36 -19.38
CA GLU A 67 9.30 14.83 -20.39
C GLU A 67 9.83 13.45 -19.98
N LYS A 68 10.36 13.31 -18.75
CA LYS A 68 10.89 12.03 -18.26
C LYS A 68 9.80 10.97 -18.15
N ARG A 69 8.60 11.35 -17.69
CA ARG A 69 7.44 10.44 -17.60
C ARG A 69 7.00 9.94 -18.98
N ASP A 70 6.90 10.81 -20.00
CA ASP A 70 6.52 10.33 -21.34
C ASP A 70 7.61 9.45 -21.97
N ALA A 71 8.89 9.78 -21.78
CA ALA A 71 9.99 8.92 -22.22
C ALA A 71 9.97 7.55 -21.51
N TYR A 72 9.67 7.54 -20.20
CA TYR A 72 9.50 6.33 -19.43
C TYR A 72 8.31 5.49 -19.89
N ASP A 73 7.16 6.12 -20.13
CA ASP A 73 5.95 5.44 -20.59
C ASP A 73 6.11 4.86 -21.99
N ARG A 74 6.83 5.54 -22.89
CA ARG A 74 7.22 4.97 -24.21
C ARG A 74 7.95 3.66 -24.03
N LYS A 75 8.99 3.66 -23.17
CA LYS A 75 9.75 2.45 -22.88
C LYS A 75 8.86 1.34 -22.32
N LEU A 76 7.93 1.66 -21.43
CA LEU A 76 7.00 0.65 -20.90
C LEU A 76 6.05 0.08 -21.98
N VAL A 77 5.65 0.89 -22.96
CA VAL A 77 4.87 0.42 -24.11
C VAL A 77 5.70 -0.52 -24.97
N ASP A 78 6.94 -0.13 -25.29
CA ASP A 78 7.86 -0.94 -26.09
C ASP A 78 8.16 -2.28 -25.41
N ASP A 79 8.27 -2.28 -24.08
CA ASP A 79 8.47 -3.48 -23.25
C ASP A 79 7.18 -4.31 -23.06
N GLY A 80 6.03 -3.88 -23.61
CA GLY A 80 4.73 -4.55 -23.46
C GLY A 80 4.10 -4.46 -22.05
N ARG A 81 4.58 -3.54 -21.22
CA ARG A 81 4.21 -3.36 -19.81
C ARG A 81 3.22 -2.21 -19.57
N LEU A 82 2.97 -1.41 -20.59
CA LEU A 82 1.95 -0.37 -20.62
C LEU A 82 1.22 -0.42 -21.95
N SER A 83 -0.10 -0.24 -21.95
CA SER A 83 -0.83 -0.10 -23.22
C SER A 83 -0.69 1.31 -23.79
N GLU A 84 -0.65 1.46 -25.11
CA GLU A 84 -0.65 2.79 -25.76
C GLU A 84 -1.82 3.66 -25.29
N LYS A 85 -3.00 3.06 -25.14
CA LYS A 85 -4.20 3.75 -24.62
C LYS A 85 -3.95 4.38 -23.25
N LYS A 86 -3.28 3.68 -22.33
CA LYS A 86 -2.95 4.20 -20.99
C LYS A 86 -1.90 5.30 -21.04
N ARG A 87 -0.93 5.23 -21.95
CA ARG A 87 0.09 6.28 -22.12
C ARG A 87 -0.54 7.64 -22.46
N PHE A 88 -1.55 7.63 -23.33
CA PHE A 88 -2.30 8.83 -23.75
C PHE A 88 -3.52 9.13 -22.87
N ALA A 89 -3.76 8.36 -21.79
CA ALA A 89 -4.83 8.66 -20.86
C ALA A 89 -4.62 10.06 -20.26
N ASN A 90 -5.72 10.77 -20.01
CA ASN A 90 -5.64 12.13 -19.53
C ASN A 90 -5.12 12.19 -18.07
N LYS A 91 -3.81 12.43 -17.93
CA LYS A 91 -3.10 12.61 -16.66
C LYS A 91 -3.38 13.96 -15.97
N THR A 92 -4.17 14.83 -16.61
CA THR A 92 -4.66 16.10 -16.04
C THR A 92 -6.08 15.99 -15.50
N LYS A 93 -6.71 14.80 -15.52
CA LYS A 93 -7.95 14.60 -14.77
C LYS A 93 -7.72 15.03 -13.32
N THR A 94 -8.69 15.76 -12.78
CA THR A 94 -8.85 16.00 -11.35
C THR A 94 -8.53 14.73 -10.56
N PRO A 95 -7.90 14.84 -9.37
CA PRO A 95 -7.57 13.68 -8.53
C PRO A 95 -8.73 12.69 -8.55
N SER A 96 -8.41 11.40 -8.68
CA SER A 96 -9.37 10.28 -8.76
C SER A 96 -10.68 10.63 -8.05
N PRO A 97 -11.83 10.69 -8.77
CA PRO A 97 -13.01 11.34 -8.23
C PRO A 97 -13.50 10.66 -6.94
N VAL A 98 -13.76 11.53 -5.95
CA VAL A 98 -14.49 11.33 -4.69
C VAL A 98 -13.73 10.71 -3.51
N PHE A 99 -12.55 11.23 -3.14
CA PHE A 99 -12.28 11.52 -1.73
C PHE A 99 -11.50 12.83 -1.66
N THR A 100 -12.21 13.88 -1.26
CA THR A 100 -11.75 15.26 -1.10
C THR A 100 -10.34 15.35 -0.52
N THR A 101 -9.53 16.23 -1.12
CA THR A 101 -8.49 17.03 -0.47
C THR A 101 -8.37 16.74 1.03
N GLY A 102 -7.47 15.83 1.39
CA GLY A 102 -7.12 15.58 2.78
C GLY A 102 -6.37 16.80 3.31
N THR A 103 -7.10 17.84 3.69
CA THR A 103 -6.79 18.48 4.97
C THR A 103 -6.84 17.38 6.04
N PRO A 104 -6.06 17.50 7.13
CA PRO A 104 -6.07 16.53 8.24
C PRO A 104 -7.48 16.23 8.80
N GLU A 105 -8.47 17.07 8.50
CA GLU A 105 -9.85 17.00 8.97
C GLU A 105 -10.72 15.93 8.26
N GLY A 106 -10.45 15.59 7.00
CA GLY A 106 -11.23 14.58 6.25
C GLY A 106 -10.92 13.14 6.66
N ASN A 107 -9.62 12.83 6.86
CA ASN A 107 -9.17 11.55 7.40
C ASN A 107 -9.77 11.27 8.79
N GLY A 108 -9.97 12.33 9.61
CA GLY A 108 -10.45 12.18 10.98
C GLY A 108 -11.82 11.51 11.10
N ARG A 109 -12.73 11.68 10.12
CA ARG A 109 -14.07 11.05 10.16
C ARG A 109 -14.01 9.54 9.88
N VAL A 110 -13.22 9.13 8.88
CA VAL A 110 -13.04 7.71 8.56
C VAL A 110 -12.23 7.02 9.66
N GLU A 111 -11.15 7.64 10.11
CA GLU A 111 -10.34 7.14 11.22
C GLU A 111 -11.18 6.96 12.49
N LYS A 112 -12.02 7.94 12.85
CA LYS A 112 -12.94 7.83 13.98
C LYS A 112 -13.93 6.68 13.80
N THR A 113 -14.53 6.56 12.62
CA THR A 113 -15.50 5.48 12.32
C THR A 113 -14.84 4.10 12.42
N VAL A 114 -13.61 3.96 11.92
CA VAL A 114 -12.85 2.72 12.00
C VAL A 114 -12.48 2.40 13.44
N LYS A 115 -11.98 3.38 14.22
CA LYS A 115 -11.70 3.21 15.65
C LYS A 115 -12.93 2.78 16.45
N GLU A 116 -14.10 3.34 16.18
CA GLU A 116 -15.35 2.93 16.83
C GLU A 116 -15.72 1.48 16.48
N LYS A 117 -15.55 1.08 15.21
CA LYS A 117 -15.82 -0.29 14.74
C LYS A 117 -14.83 -1.32 15.32
N THR A 118 -13.58 -0.93 15.56
CA THR A 118 -12.55 -1.82 16.12
C THR A 118 -12.54 -1.86 17.65
N ALA A 119 -13.11 -0.89 18.35
CA ALA A 119 -13.16 -0.83 19.81
C ALA A 119 -14.08 -1.89 20.48
N GLY A 120 -14.97 -2.54 19.72
CA GLY A 120 -15.95 -3.48 20.25
C GLY A 120 -15.34 -4.79 20.77
N ALA A 121 -15.91 -5.35 21.86
CA ALA A 121 -15.44 -6.61 22.47
C ALA A 121 -15.47 -7.81 21.49
N ALA A 122 -16.42 -7.83 20.54
CA ALA A 122 -16.48 -8.85 19.50
C ALA A 122 -15.26 -8.78 18.55
N PHE A 123 -14.84 -7.57 18.17
CA PHE A 123 -13.66 -7.36 17.34
C PHE A 123 -12.39 -7.72 18.08
N SER A 124 -12.27 -7.31 19.35
CA SER A 124 -11.13 -7.67 20.21
C SER A 124 -10.90 -9.19 20.30
N LYS A 125 -11.97 -9.98 20.45
CA LYS A 125 -11.89 -11.46 20.43
C LYS A 125 -11.40 -11.99 19.08
N LEU A 126 -11.90 -11.45 17.97
CA LEU A 126 -11.49 -11.86 16.62
C LEU A 126 -10.01 -11.51 16.35
N ARG A 127 -9.59 -10.32 16.77
CA ARG A 127 -8.21 -9.84 16.75
C ARG A 127 -7.27 -10.75 17.54
N GLN A 128 -7.62 -11.12 18.77
CA GLN A 128 -6.81 -12.02 19.60
C GLN A 128 -6.68 -13.41 18.95
N LYS A 129 -7.79 -13.97 18.47
CA LYS A 129 -7.80 -15.28 17.78
C LYS A 129 -6.92 -15.29 16.54
N MET A 130 -6.94 -14.22 15.75
CA MET A 130 -6.12 -14.11 14.55
C MET A 130 -4.63 -13.96 14.88
N GLN A 131 -4.28 -13.08 15.82
CA GLN A 131 -2.88 -12.82 16.21
C GLN A 131 -2.22 -14.00 16.93
N ALA A 132 -3.00 -14.95 17.46
CA ALA A 132 -2.50 -16.20 18.03
C ALA A 132 -2.08 -17.23 16.97
N LYS A 133 -2.41 -17.02 15.70
CA LYS A 133 -2.05 -17.95 14.62
C LYS A 133 -0.56 -17.81 14.25
N PRO A 134 0.16 -18.92 14.02
CA PRO A 134 1.55 -18.88 13.57
C PRO A 134 1.69 -18.37 12.12
N ALA A 135 0.67 -18.61 11.28
CA ALA A 135 0.54 -18.09 9.93
C ALA A 135 -0.79 -17.34 9.79
N ILE A 136 -0.75 -16.19 9.13
CA ILE A 136 -1.92 -15.31 8.93
C ILE A 136 -2.14 -15.19 7.42
N SER A 137 -3.27 -15.68 6.93
CA SER A 137 -3.60 -15.59 5.50
C SER A 137 -4.26 -14.25 5.16
N GLY A 138 -4.23 -13.87 3.88
CA GLY A 138 -5.04 -12.78 3.35
C GLY A 138 -6.53 -12.97 3.62
N ARG A 139 -7.00 -14.21 3.60
CA ARG A 139 -8.38 -14.55 3.98
C ARG A 139 -8.69 -14.21 5.45
N ASP A 140 -7.73 -14.37 6.34
CA ASP A 140 -7.89 -13.98 7.76
C ASP A 140 -8.03 -12.46 7.91
N LEU A 141 -7.16 -11.70 7.24
CA LEU A 141 -7.21 -10.23 7.22
C LEU A 141 -8.53 -9.72 6.65
N LYS A 142 -9.00 -10.35 5.58
CA LYS A 142 -10.30 -10.07 4.96
C LYS A 142 -11.46 -10.37 5.90
N ALA A 143 -11.47 -11.53 6.53
CA ALA A 143 -12.52 -11.93 7.46
C ALA A 143 -12.62 -10.98 8.66
N LEU A 144 -11.47 -10.56 9.21
CA LEU A 144 -11.41 -9.58 10.28
C LEU A 144 -12.00 -8.23 9.85
N ARG A 145 -11.54 -7.68 8.72
CA ARG A 145 -12.02 -6.40 8.19
C ARG A 145 -13.52 -6.44 7.91
N GLN A 146 -14.01 -7.49 7.26
CA GLN A 146 -15.43 -7.66 6.95
C GLN A 146 -16.26 -7.86 8.22
N GLY A 147 -15.74 -8.57 9.22
CA GLY A 147 -16.38 -8.70 10.54
C GLY A 147 -16.58 -7.37 11.26
N ALA A 148 -15.67 -6.42 11.05
CA ALA A 148 -15.80 -5.04 11.53
C ALA A 148 -16.66 -4.14 10.63
N LYS A 149 -17.17 -4.64 9.49
CA LYS A 149 -17.87 -3.85 8.47
C LYS A 149 -17.05 -2.66 7.95
N ILE A 150 -15.74 -2.86 7.82
CA ILE A 150 -14.81 -1.86 7.26
C ILE A 150 -14.65 -2.16 5.77
N SER A 151 -14.73 -1.15 4.92
CA SER A 151 -14.58 -1.31 3.47
C SER A 151 -13.11 -1.25 3.05
N LEU A 152 -12.78 -1.71 1.84
CA LEU A 152 -11.42 -1.49 1.30
C LEU A 152 -11.15 -0.01 1.00
N ALA A 153 -12.19 0.77 0.74
CA ALA A 153 -12.06 2.22 0.56
C ALA A 153 -11.68 2.88 1.90
N ASP A 154 -12.27 2.45 3.01
CA ASP A 154 -11.96 2.95 4.36
C ASP A 154 -10.47 2.70 4.68
N ILE A 155 -9.97 1.50 4.37
CA ILE A 155 -8.55 1.16 4.55
C ILE A 155 -7.67 1.97 3.59
N PHE A 156 -8.05 2.14 2.33
CA PHE A 156 -7.31 2.97 1.38
C PHE A 156 -7.22 4.43 1.85
N GLU A 157 -8.29 5.01 2.40
CA GLU A 157 -8.27 6.38 2.90
C GLU A 157 -7.30 6.58 4.07
N MET A 158 -7.27 5.61 4.99
CA MET A 158 -6.41 5.65 6.17
C MET A 158 -4.95 5.28 5.87
N SER A 159 -4.72 4.22 5.08
CA SER A 159 -3.39 3.66 4.84
C SER A 159 -2.72 4.16 3.56
N ARG A 160 -3.51 4.70 2.62
CA ARG A 160 -3.10 5.06 1.25
C ARG A 160 -2.57 3.90 0.40
N VAL A 161 -2.66 2.66 0.89
CA VAL A 161 -2.38 1.46 0.10
C VAL A 161 -3.51 1.24 -0.90
N SER A 162 -3.18 1.15 -2.19
CA SER A 162 -4.15 1.07 -3.27
C SER A 162 -5.11 -0.11 -3.10
N ILE A 163 -6.37 0.06 -3.53
CA ILE A 163 -7.37 -1.02 -3.46
C ILE A 163 -6.90 -2.29 -4.20
N THR A 164 -6.13 -2.12 -5.28
CA THR A 164 -5.53 -3.25 -6.02
C THR A 164 -4.58 -4.03 -5.13
N THR A 165 -3.66 -3.33 -4.45
CA THR A 165 -2.71 -3.94 -3.52
C THR A 165 -3.43 -4.56 -2.32
N LEU A 166 -4.42 -3.88 -1.74
CA LEU A 166 -5.23 -4.43 -0.65
C LEU A 166 -5.95 -5.72 -1.05
N ARG A 167 -6.50 -5.79 -2.27
CA ARG A 167 -7.13 -7.01 -2.80
C ARG A 167 -6.09 -8.12 -3.02
N ALA A 168 -4.91 -7.79 -3.53
CA ALA A 168 -3.83 -8.75 -3.70
C ALA A 168 -3.41 -9.37 -2.36
N ILE A 169 -3.30 -8.53 -1.30
CA ILE A 169 -3.05 -8.96 0.07
C ILE A 169 -4.18 -9.88 0.57
N GLU A 170 -5.44 -9.46 0.48
CA GLU A 170 -6.57 -10.24 1.00
C GLU A 170 -6.84 -11.56 0.24
N SER A 171 -6.31 -11.70 -0.97
CA SER A 171 -6.48 -12.89 -1.80
C SER A 171 -5.26 -13.81 -1.80
N ASP A 172 -4.19 -13.47 -1.07
CA ASP A 172 -2.91 -14.17 -1.11
C ASP A 172 -2.39 -14.36 -2.54
N ASN A 173 -2.72 -13.44 -3.46
CA ASN A 173 -2.41 -13.60 -4.89
C ASN A 173 -0.94 -13.23 -5.15
N THR A 174 -0.05 -14.19 -4.94
CA THR A 174 1.41 -14.06 -5.07
C THR A 174 1.88 -13.52 -6.41
N ALA A 175 1.15 -13.77 -7.50
CA ALA A 175 1.47 -13.25 -8.82
C ALA A 175 1.30 -11.72 -8.92
N THR A 176 0.44 -11.14 -8.09
CA THR A 176 0.12 -9.70 -8.07
C THR A 176 0.59 -8.98 -6.82
N LEU A 177 1.17 -9.70 -5.86
CA LEU A 177 1.66 -9.09 -4.63
C LEU A 177 2.82 -8.12 -4.93
N PRO A 178 2.89 -7.01 -4.18
CA PRO A 178 4.13 -6.27 -4.01
C PRO A 178 5.20 -7.22 -3.45
N PRO A 179 6.49 -6.92 -3.63
CA PRO A 179 7.54 -7.84 -3.26
C PRO A 179 7.71 -7.70 -1.75
N SER A 180 8.42 -8.64 -1.15
CA SER A 180 8.61 -8.65 0.29
C SER A 180 9.00 -7.28 0.89
N ILE A 181 9.85 -6.50 0.21
CA ILE A 181 10.35 -5.22 0.75
C ILE A 181 9.26 -4.13 0.86
N TYR A 182 8.33 -4.01 -0.10
CA TYR A 182 7.22 -3.05 -0.01
C TYR A 182 6.00 -3.65 0.71
N LEU A 183 5.76 -4.95 0.51
CA LEU A 183 4.65 -5.68 1.12
C LEU A 183 4.65 -5.55 2.65
N LYS A 184 5.82 -5.65 3.30
CA LYS A 184 5.95 -5.43 4.75
C LYS A 184 5.42 -4.05 5.18
N GLY A 185 5.66 -3.00 4.39
CA GLY A 185 5.19 -1.64 4.68
C GLY A 185 3.68 -1.52 4.52
N PHE A 186 3.14 -2.09 3.44
CA PHE A 186 1.70 -2.11 3.22
C PHE A 186 0.95 -2.92 4.28
N LEU A 187 1.50 -4.07 4.71
CA LEU A 187 0.95 -4.87 5.81
C LEU A 187 1.00 -4.12 7.14
N LYS A 188 2.06 -3.35 7.40
CA LYS A 188 2.16 -2.47 8.56
C LYS A 188 1.04 -1.43 8.54
N SER A 189 0.90 -0.66 7.46
CA SER A 189 -0.15 0.37 7.35
C SER A 189 -1.56 -0.24 7.45
N TYR A 190 -1.78 -1.43 6.86
CA TYR A 190 -3.02 -2.18 7.00
C TYR A 190 -3.31 -2.56 8.46
N ALA A 191 -2.29 -3.07 9.16
CA ALA A 191 -2.40 -3.49 10.55
C ALA A 191 -2.73 -2.30 11.45
N GLU A 192 -2.05 -1.16 11.28
CA GLU A 192 -2.29 0.06 12.04
C GLU A 192 -3.73 0.57 11.86
N CYS A 193 -4.30 0.47 10.65
CA CYS A 193 -5.69 0.86 10.41
C CYS A 193 -6.72 0.04 11.19
N LEU A 194 -6.44 -1.25 11.39
CA LEU A 194 -7.34 -2.15 12.11
C LEU A 194 -6.96 -2.30 13.60
N ASP A 195 -6.11 -1.42 14.10
CA ASP A 195 -5.53 -1.49 15.45
C ASP A 195 -4.95 -2.88 15.71
N LEU A 196 -4.17 -3.45 14.80
CA LEU A 196 -3.49 -4.75 14.94
C LEU A 196 -2.01 -4.54 15.29
N ASP A 197 -1.37 -5.53 15.93
CA ASP A 197 0.09 -5.49 16.13
C ASP A 197 0.80 -5.67 14.77
N PRO A 198 1.49 -4.63 14.25
CA PRO A 198 2.08 -4.71 12.91
C PRO A 198 3.16 -5.79 12.80
N ALA A 199 3.94 -6.03 13.85
CA ALA A 199 5.00 -7.03 13.83
C ALA A 199 4.43 -8.45 13.76
N VAL A 200 3.32 -8.70 14.46
CA VAL A 200 2.60 -9.98 14.39
C VAL A 200 2.03 -10.20 12.99
N ILE A 201 1.34 -9.19 12.43
CA ILE A 201 0.73 -9.29 11.09
C ILE A 201 1.77 -9.51 10.01
N VAL A 202 2.83 -8.69 9.99
CA VAL A 202 3.90 -8.82 9.01
C VAL A 202 4.55 -10.19 9.11
N ARG A 203 4.96 -10.63 10.30
CA ARG A 203 5.59 -11.94 10.48
C ARG A 203 4.67 -13.09 10.05
N GLY A 204 3.42 -13.09 10.52
CA GLY A 204 2.46 -14.17 10.24
C GLY A 204 2.07 -14.24 8.77
N TYR A 205 1.89 -13.09 8.10
CA TYR A 205 1.58 -13.05 6.67
C TYR A 205 2.78 -13.46 5.83
N MET A 206 3.99 -12.97 6.16
CA MET A 206 5.21 -13.37 5.46
C MET A 206 5.51 -14.88 5.61
N ALA A 207 5.18 -15.46 6.76
CA ALA A 207 5.25 -16.91 6.96
C ALA A 207 4.24 -17.66 6.08
N ASN A 208 3.00 -17.16 5.97
CA ASN A 208 1.96 -17.74 5.12
C ASN A 208 2.38 -17.78 3.65
N ILE A 209 2.77 -16.65 3.07
CA ILE A 209 3.14 -16.60 1.65
C ILE A 209 4.39 -17.43 1.32
N SER A 210 5.31 -17.62 2.27
CA SER A 210 6.50 -18.47 2.08
C SER A 210 6.16 -19.97 2.04
N GLN A 211 4.98 -20.38 2.53
CA GLN A 211 4.51 -21.76 2.47
C GLN A 211 3.62 -22.03 1.24
N VAL A 212 3.10 -20.98 0.61
CA VAL A 212 2.17 -21.05 -0.53
C VAL A 212 2.87 -20.72 -1.87
N SER A 213 4.09 -20.17 -1.83
CA SER A 213 4.94 -19.89 -3.00
C SER A 213 5.89 -21.06 -3.28
#